data_AF-A0A8S0U719-F1
#
_entry.id   AF-A0A8S0U719-F1
#
_cell.length_a   1.000
_cell.length_b   1.000
_cell.length_c   1.000
_cell.angle_alpha   90.00
_cell.angle_beta   90.00
_cell.angle_gamma   90.00
#
_symmetry.space_group_name_H-M   'P 1'
#
loop_
_entity.id
_entity.type
_entity.pdbx_description
1 polymer ?
#
loop_
_entity_poly.entity_id
_entity_poly.type
_entity_poly.pdbx_seq_one_letter_code
_entity_poly.pdbx_strand_id
1 'polypeptide(L)'
;MCLASVRAYDTSTESIKALDAVELKFQDIINSPSLDAACRKIDNLAEKNELDSALVLMITKAWSAAKESKMMYVKDVLYHLFTAARGNLQRLMPKEIRILKYLFTIKDPEERLGALKYAFTPGEELTPEQLHTWITTVVDAYQFSREGTLIREARDLMNSNIIQKLEELRS
;
A
#
# COMPACT_ATOMS: atom_id res chain seq x y z
N MET A 1 19.27 -3.39 33.47
CA MET A 1 19.20 -3.56 32.00
C MET A 1 17.74 -3.76 31.66
N CYS A 2 17.07 -2.72 31.15
CA CYS A 2 15.61 -2.67 31.10
C CYS A 2 15.07 -3.43 29.89
N LEU A 3 14.02 -4.24 30.12
CA LEU A 3 13.31 -5.02 29.09
C LEU A 3 12.87 -4.16 27.89
N ALA A 4 12.57 -2.87 28.13
CA ALA A 4 12.23 -1.89 27.11
C ALA A 4 13.39 -1.59 26.14
N SER A 5 14.62 -1.51 26.65
CA SER A 5 15.82 -1.27 25.81
C SER A 5 16.17 -2.49 24.96
N VAL A 6 15.98 -3.70 25.51
CA VAL A 6 16.17 -4.97 24.78
C VAL A 6 15.12 -5.10 23.68
N ARG A 7 13.84 -4.88 24.00
CA ARG A 7 12.74 -4.90 23.01
C ARG A 7 12.92 -3.86 21.91
N ALA A 8 13.33 -2.64 22.25
CA ALA A 8 13.59 -1.60 21.25
C ALA A 8 14.76 -1.98 20.32
N TYR A 9 15.80 -2.62 20.85
CA TYR A 9 16.92 -3.12 20.05
C TYR A 9 16.51 -4.29 19.16
N ASP A 10 15.73 -5.25 19.67
CA ASP A 10 15.23 -6.38 18.91
C ASP A 10 14.30 -5.91 17.77
N THR A 11 13.35 -5.02 18.06
CA THR A 11 12.48 -4.40 17.04
C THR A 11 13.28 -3.60 16.01
N SER A 12 14.31 -2.86 16.42
CA SER A 12 15.20 -2.15 15.50
C SER A 12 15.99 -3.11 14.62
N THR A 13 16.44 -4.23 15.16
CA THR A 13 17.22 -5.24 14.44
C THR A 13 16.34 -6.01 13.44
N GLU A 14 15.12 -6.35 13.81
CA GLU A 14 14.11 -6.94 12.91
C GLU A 14 13.74 -5.96 11.79
N SER A 15 13.61 -4.67 12.10
CA SER A 15 13.31 -3.64 11.10
C SER A 15 14.46 -3.47 10.09
N ILE A 16 15.72 -3.53 10.54
CA ILE A 16 16.90 -3.50 9.66
C ILE A 16 16.93 -4.74 8.75
N LYS A 17 16.75 -5.93 9.31
CA LYS A 17 16.71 -7.18 8.52
C LYS A 17 15.58 -7.18 7.47
N ALA A 18 14.43 -6.61 7.81
CA ALA A 18 13.32 -6.45 6.87
C ALA A 18 13.69 -5.50 5.71
N LEU A 19 14.41 -4.41 5.99
CA LEU A 19 14.91 -3.49 4.97
C LEU A 19 15.98 -4.14 4.07
N ASP A 20 16.91 -4.90 4.64
CA ASP A 20 17.93 -5.62 3.87
C ASP A 20 17.29 -6.62 2.90
N ALA A 21 16.26 -7.34 3.35
CA ALA A 21 15.51 -8.26 2.51
C ALA A 21 14.78 -7.55 1.36
N VAL A 22 14.20 -6.37 1.63
CA VAL A 22 13.56 -5.53 0.61
C VAL A 22 14.58 -5.02 -0.41
N GLU A 23 15.75 -4.59 0.06
CA GLU A 23 16.83 -4.11 -0.81
C GLU A 23 17.37 -5.24 -1.69
N LEU A 24 17.57 -6.44 -1.14
CA LEU A 24 17.99 -7.61 -1.93
C LEU A 24 16.98 -7.97 -3.02
N LYS A 25 15.67 -7.96 -2.71
CA LYS A 25 14.61 -8.16 -3.72
C LYS A 25 14.65 -7.08 -4.80
N PHE A 26 14.83 -5.83 -4.41
CA PHE A 26 14.92 -4.72 -5.36
C PHE A 26 16.14 -4.85 -6.28
N GLN A 27 17.31 -5.16 -5.72
CA GLN A 27 18.53 -5.42 -6.48
C GLN A 27 18.36 -6.59 -7.45
N ASP A 28 17.73 -7.68 -7.01
CA ASP A 28 17.45 -8.83 -7.87
C ASP A 28 16.53 -8.47 -9.06
N ILE A 29 15.55 -7.57 -8.85
CA ILE A 29 14.68 -7.09 -9.92
C ILE A 29 15.47 -6.22 -10.91
N ILE A 30 16.21 -5.20 -10.45
CA ILE A 30 16.88 -4.25 -11.36
C ILE A 30 18.07 -4.86 -12.11
N ASN A 31 18.70 -5.89 -11.54
CA ASN A 31 19.80 -6.62 -12.17
C ASN A 31 19.30 -7.76 -13.08
N SER A 32 18.01 -7.80 -13.39
CA SER A 32 17.45 -8.79 -14.31
C SER A 32 18.03 -8.63 -15.73
N PRO A 33 18.24 -9.74 -16.46
CA PRO A 33 18.90 -9.70 -17.78
C PRO A 33 18.04 -9.05 -18.88
N SER A 34 16.76 -8.80 -18.61
CA SER A 34 15.86 -8.08 -19.50
C SER A 34 14.71 -7.45 -18.72
N LEU A 35 14.03 -6.51 -19.37
CA LEU A 35 12.84 -5.87 -18.81
C LEU A 35 11.70 -6.89 -18.58
N ASP A 36 11.49 -7.80 -19.52
CA ASP A 36 10.48 -8.87 -19.39
C ASP A 36 10.78 -9.76 -18.17
N ALA A 37 12.05 -10.15 -17.98
CA ALA A 37 12.47 -10.91 -16.80
C ALA A 37 12.22 -10.14 -15.50
N ALA A 38 12.49 -8.82 -15.48
CA ALA A 38 12.26 -7.97 -14.33
C ALA A 38 10.76 -7.86 -13.98
N CYS A 39 9.90 -7.66 -14.99
CA CYS A 39 8.45 -7.62 -14.82
C CYS A 39 7.90 -8.95 -14.30
N ARG A 40 8.35 -10.09 -14.85
CA ARG A 40 7.94 -11.42 -14.37
C ARG A 40 8.32 -11.66 -12.91
N LYS A 41 9.47 -11.14 -12.45
CA LYS A 41 9.84 -11.22 -11.02
C LYS A 41 8.85 -10.45 -10.13
N ILE A 42 8.39 -9.28 -10.57
CA ILE A 42 7.35 -8.53 -9.84
C ILE A 42 6.05 -9.33 -9.79
N ASP A 43 5.64 -9.95 -10.89
CA ASP A 43 4.43 -10.78 -10.93
C ASP A 43 4.56 -12.01 -10.00
N ASN A 44 5.69 -12.72 -10.03
CA ASN A 44 5.95 -13.84 -9.14
C ASN A 44 5.95 -13.45 -7.65
N LEU A 45 6.48 -12.27 -7.32
CA LEU A 45 6.45 -11.74 -5.95
C LEU A 45 5.01 -11.41 -5.52
N ALA A 46 4.20 -10.87 -6.43
CA ALA A 46 2.80 -10.58 -6.16
C ALA A 46 1.99 -11.86 -5.91
N GLU A 47 2.18 -12.90 -6.74
CA GLU A 47 1.53 -14.20 -6.58
C GLU A 47 1.83 -14.87 -5.23
N LYS A 48 3.03 -14.64 -4.69
CA LYS A 48 3.47 -15.18 -3.40
C LYS A 48 3.13 -14.29 -2.19
N ASN A 49 2.45 -13.16 -2.39
CA ASN A 49 2.27 -12.11 -1.37
C ASN A 49 3.59 -11.56 -0.80
N GLU A 50 4.67 -11.60 -1.59
CA GLU A 50 6.00 -11.10 -1.23
C GLU A 50 6.32 -9.73 -1.86
N LEU A 51 5.42 -9.21 -2.72
CA LEU A 51 5.43 -7.83 -3.19
C LEU A 51 4.86 -6.91 -2.10
N ASP A 52 5.62 -6.75 -1.02
CA ASP A 52 5.22 -5.98 0.15
C ASP A 52 5.26 -4.46 -0.09
N SER A 53 4.62 -3.71 0.81
CA SER A 53 4.47 -2.25 0.70
C SER A 53 5.81 -1.50 0.75
N ALA A 54 6.83 -2.04 1.43
CA ALA A 54 8.15 -1.44 1.48
C ALA A 54 8.88 -1.59 0.14
N LEU A 55 8.79 -2.76 -0.49
CA LEU A 55 9.33 -2.99 -1.83
C LEU A 55 8.65 -2.11 -2.89
N VAL A 56 7.31 -2.00 -2.86
CA VAL A 56 6.58 -1.09 -3.74
C VAL A 56 7.02 0.37 -3.53
N LEU A 57 7.20 0.80 -2.28
CA LEU A 57 7.66 2.14 -1.96
C LEU A 57 9.06 2.40 -2.52
N MET A 58 9.97 1.43 -2.42
CA MET A 58 11.31 1.52 -2.97
C MET A 58 11.29 1.66 -4.50
N ILE A 59 10.49 0.83 -5.20
CA ILE A 59 10.28 0.94 -6.66
C ILE A 59 9.71 2.31 -7.04
N THR A 60 8.74 2.81 -6.26
CA THR A 60 8.10 4.12 -6.50
C THR A 60 9.10 5.28 -6.33
N LYS A 61 9.94 5.23 -5.30
CA LYS A 61 11.01 6.20 -5.07
C LYS A 61 12.05 6.17 -6.18
N ALA A 62 12.47 4.98 -6.59
CA ALA A 62 13.42 4.79 -7.70
C ALA A 62 12.87 5.38 -9.01
N TRP A 63 11.59 5.12 -9.33
CA TRP A 63 10.92 5.75 -10.47
C TRP A 63 10.86 7.29 -10.33
N SER A 64 10.52 7.80 -9.15
CA SER A 64 10.48 9.26 -8.93
C SER A 64 11.85 9.91 -9.19
N ALA A 65 12.94 9.31 -8.69
CA ALA A 65 14.29 9.79 -8.95
C ALA A 65 14.68 9.65 -10.43
N ALA A 66 14.26 8.57 -11.09
CA ALA A 66 14.56 8.32 -12.50
C ALA A 66 13.98 9.37 -13.45
N LYS A 67 12.82 9.97 -13.10
CA LYS A 67 12.20 11.04 -13.91
C LYS A 67 13.15 12.21 -14.17
N GLU A 68 14.07 12.47 -13.25
CA GLU A 68 15.07 13.54 -13.36
C GLU A 68 16.34 13.09 -14.10
N SER A 69 16.52 11.79 -14.34
CA SER A 69 17.68 11.23 -15.04
C SER A 69 17.73 11.65 -16.52
N LYS A 70 18.92 11.90 -17.05
CA LYS A 70 19.13 12.11 -18.49
C LYS A 70 19.16 10.79 -19.27
N MET A 71 19.24 9.65 -18.58
CA MET A 71 19.33 8.33 -19.20
C MET A 71 17.93 7.79 -19.49
N MET A 72 17.56 7.74 -20.77
CA MET A 72 16.23 7.26 -21.21
C MET A 72 15.97 5.80 -20.83
N TYR A 73 16.99 4.93 -20.92
CA TYR A 73 16.84 3.52 -20.58
C TYR A 73 16.51 3.30 -19.09
N VAL A 74 17.10 4.11 -18.19
CA VAL A 74 16.82 4.06 -16.74
C VAL A 74 15.37 4.47 -16.46
N LYS A 75 14.89 5.50 -17.15
CA LYS A 75 13.50 5.95 -17.07
C LYS A 75 12.53 4.87 -17.53
N ASP A 76 12.80 4.28 -18.69
CA ASP A 76 11.94 3.28 -19.29
C ASP A 76 11.82 2.03 -18.41
N VAL A 77 12.95 1.48 -17.95
CA VAL A 77 12.97 0.33 -17.04
C VAL A 77 12.20 0.65 -15.76
N LEU A 78 12.53 1.74 -15.06
CA LEU A 78 11.90 2.06 -13.77
C LEU A 78 10.41 2.44 -13.93
N TYR A 79 10.01 3.02 -15.06
CA TYR A 79 8.60 3.26 -15.37
C TYR A 79 7.82 1.96 -15.51
N HIS A 80 8.39 0.98 -16.22
CA HIS A 80 7.77 -0.32 -16.41
C HIS A 80 7.68 -1.11 -15.11
N LEU A 81 8.74 -1.10 -14.28
CA LEU A 81 8.70 -1.72 -12.94
C LEU A 81 7.64 -1.07 -12.04
N PHE A 82 7.58 0.26 -12.02
CA PHE A 82 6.53 0.99 -11.30
C PHE A 82 5.13 0.61 -11.80
N THR A 83 4.94 0.51 -13.11
CA THR A 83 3.65 0.18 -13.71
C THR A 83 3.23 -1.26 -13.38
N ALA A 84 4.16 -2.22 -13.42
CA ALA A 84 3.92 -3.61 -13.04
C ALA A 84 3.57 -3.73 -11.55
N ALA A 85 4.34 -3.10 -10.66
CA ALA A 85 4.07 -3.11 -9.23
C ALA A 85 2.72 -2.47 -8.90
N ARG A 86 2.42 -1.31 -9.51
CA ARG A 86 1.13 -0.62 -9.34
C ARG A 86 -0.04 -1.45 -9.88
N GLY A 87 0.13 -2.10 -11.03
CA GLY A 87 -0.87 -2.99 -11.62
C GLY A 87 -1.20 -4.15 -10.69
N ASN A 88 -0.19 -4.81 -10.12
CA ASN A 88 -0.38 -5.89 -9.14
C ASN A 88 -1.09 -5.40 -7.89
N LEU A 89 -0.72 -4.25 -7.33
CA LEU A 89 -1.43 -3.67 -6.19
C LEU A 89 -2.90 -3.37 -6.48
N GLN A 90 -3.22 -2.91 -7.70
CA GLN A 90 -4.61 -2.68 -8.08
C GLN A 90 -5.41 -3.98 -8.14
N ARG A 91 -4.81 -5.06 -8.65
CA ARG A 91 -5.46 -6.38 -8.75
C ARG A 91 -5.65 -7.05 -7.40
N LEU A 92 -4.69 -6.93 -6.49
CA LEU A 92 -4.75 -7.49 -5.15
C LEU A 92 -5.59 -6.66 -4.17
N MET A 93 -6.00 -5.45 -4.56
CA MET A 93 -6.78 -4.56 -3.72
C MET A 93 -8.12 -5.20 -3.33
N PRO A 94 -8.42 -5.32 -2.01
CA PRO A 94 -9.70 -5.84 -1.54
C PRO A 94 -10.88 -5.06 -2.12
N LYS A 95 -12.00 -5.74 -2.35
CA LYS A 95 -13.20 -5.14 -2.96
C LYS A 95 -13.76 -3.98 -2.11
N GLU A 96 -13.62 -4.07 -0.80
CA GLU A 96 -14.04 -3.07 0.19
C GLU A 96 -13.26 -1.76 -0.01
N ILE A 97 -11.94 -1.86 -0.22
CA ILE A 97 -11.09 -0.70 -0.53
C ILE A 97 -11.48 -0.09 -1.89
N ARG A 98 -11.86 -0.91 -2.88
CA ARG A 98 -12.30 -0.42 -4.19
C ARG A 98 -13.63 0.35 -4.08
N ILE A 99 -14.58 -0.18 -3.31
CA ILE A 99 -15.87 0.47 -3.02
C ILE A 99 -15.62 1.83 -2.35
N LEU A 100 -14.79 1.88 -1.30
CA LEU A 100 -14.45 3.14 -0.63
C LEU A 100 -13.80 4.15 -1.58
N LYS A 101 -12.84 3.71 -2.41
CA LYS A 101 -12.20 4.59 -3.38
C LYS A 101 -13.21 5.20 -4.34
N TYR A 102 -14.17 4.41 -4.81
CA TYR A 102 -15.26 4.90 -5.66
C TYR A 102 -16.15 5.91 -4.90
N LEU A 103 -16.59 5.58 -3.69
CA LEU A 103 -17.42 6.47 -2.86
C LEU A 103 -16.72 7.82 -2.58
N PHE A 104 -15.40 7.81 -2.39
CA PHE A 104 -14.61 9.02 -2.18
C PHE A 104 -14.46 9.91 -3.41
N THR A 105 -14.83 9.44 -4.61
CA THR A 105 -14.93 10.28 -5.81
C THR A 105 -16.24 11.04 -5.89
N ILE A 106 -17.30 10.56 -5.22
CA ILE A 106 -18.63 11.17 -5.25
C ILE A 106 -18.65 12.35 -4.28
N LYS A 107 -18.86 13.56 -4.80
CA LYS A 107 -18.86 14.79 -4.00
C LYS A 107 -20.19 15.04 -3.30
N ASP A 108 -21.29 14.71 -3.96
CA ASP A 108 -22.63 14.91 -3.42
C ASP A 108 -22.95 13.85 -2.34
N PRO A 109 -23.37 14.26 -1.13
CA PRO A 109 -23.66 13.33 -0.04
C PRO A 109 -24.83 12.36 -0.31
N GLU A 110 -25.88 12.81 -1.00
CA GLU A 110 -27.05 12.00 -1.32
C GLU A 110 -26.73 10.97 -2.41
N GLU A 111 -25.99 11.37 -3.45
CA GLU A 111 -25.46 10.45 -4.46
C GLU A 111 -24.50 9.43 -3.84
N ARG A 112 -23.67 9.85 -2.88
CA ARG A 112 -22.75 8.96 -2.17
C ARG A 112 -23.51 7.94 -1.33
N LEU A 113 -24.56 8.37 -0.63
CA LEU A 113 -25.42 7.49 0.16
C LEU A 113 -26.21 6.52 -0.75
N GLY A 114 -26.66 6.97 -1.92
CA GLY A 114 -27.30 6.13 -2.93
C GLY A 114 -26.34 5.08 -3.50
N ALA A 115 -25.12 5.48 -3.86
CA ALA A 115 -24.07 4.58 -4.33
C ALA A 115 -23.63 3.57 -3.26
N LEU A 116 -23.60 4.00 -1.99
CA LEU A 116 -23.36 3.13 -0.84
C LEU A 116 -24.44 2.05 -0.76
N LYS A 117 -25.72 2.44 -0.80
CA LYS A 117 -26.86 1.49 -0.78
C LYS A 117 -26.83 0.51 -1.97
N TYR A 118 -26.43 0.98 -3.15
CA TYR A 118 -26.31 0.14 -4.34
C TYR A 118 -25.17 -0.88 -4.23
N ALA A 119 -24.01 -0.46 -3.70
CA ALA A 119 -22.87 -1.34 -3.45
C ALA A 119 -23.18 -2.46 -2.43
N PHE A 120 -24.28 -2.33 -1.67
CA PHE A 120 -24.74 -3.27 -0.65
C PHE A 120 -26.16 -3.80 -0.90
N THR A 121 -26.67 -3.72 -2.13
CA THR A 121 -27.99 -4.29 -2.48
C THR A 121 -27.94 -5.83 -2.33
N PRO A 122 -28.97 -6.51 -1.79
CA PRO A 122 -28.79 -7.85 -1.22
C PRO A 122 -28.41 -8.94 -2.23
N GLY A 123 -27.21 -9.50 -2.03
CA GLY A 123 -26.67 -10.78 -2.49
C GLY A 123 -25.75 -11.33 -1.38
N GLU A 124 -24.92 -12.35 -1.63
CA GLU A 124 -23.88 -12.86 -0.68
C GLU A 124 -22.79 -11.82 -0.30
N GLU A 125 -23.01 -10.55 -0.62
CA GLU A 125 -22.03 -9.47 -0.64
C GLU A 125 -22.28 -8.49 0.49
N LEU A 126 -21.31 -8.41 1.41
CA LEU A 126 -21.08 -7.40 2.46
C LEU A 126 -22.30 -6.63 2.97
N THR A 127 -22.69 -6.85 4.23
CA THR A 127 -23.72 -6.02 4.86
C THR A 127 -23.18 -4.64 5.26
N PRO A 128 -24.04 -3.62 5.41
CA PRO A 128 -23.65 -2.31 5.97
C PRO A 128 -22.91 -2.42 7.31
N GLU A 129 -23.30 -3.37 8.17
CA GLU A 129 -22.66 -3.62 9.47
C GLU A 129 -21.26 -4.21 9.30
N GLN A 130 -21.04 -5.08 8.31
CA GLN A 130 -19.73 -5.62 7.98
C GLN A 130 -18.79 -4.52 7.45
N LEU A 131 -19.31 -3.60 6.64
CA LEU A 131 -18.54 -2.43 6.20
C LEU A 131 -18.17 -1.53 7.38
N HIS A 132 -19.14 -1.17 8.24
CA HIS A 132 -18.87 -0.34 9.41
C HIS A 132 -17.83 -1.00 10.31
N THR A 133 -17.97 -2.29 10.60
CA THR A 133 -17.01 -3.05 11.42
C THR A 133 -15.61 -3.01 10.80
N TRP A 134 -15.53 -3.14 9.48
CA TRP A 134 -14.26 -3.10 8.77
C TRP A 134 -13.65 -1.68 8.72
N ILE A 135 -14.45 -0.63 8.52
CA ILE A 135 -14.00 0.77 8.61
C ILE A 135 -13.46 1.05 10.02
N THR A 136 -14.20 0.67 11.08
CA THR A 136 -13.76 0.78 12.46
C THR A 136 -12.45 0.04 12.70
N THR A 137 -12.35 -1.22 12.25
CA THR A 137 -11.13 -2.03 12.41
C THR A 137 -9.91 -1.38 11.72
N VAL A 138 -10.08 -0.85 10.51
CA VAL A 138 -8.99 -0.20 9.76
C VAL A 138 -8.58 1.12 10.41
N VAL A 139 -9.54 1.93 10.86
CA VAL A 139 -9.26 3.20 11.55
C VAL A 139 -8.60 2.94 12.90
N ASP A 140 -9.09 1.98 13.68
CA ASP A 140 -8.52 1.63 14.97
C ASP A 140 -7.11 1.06 14.82
N ALA A 141 -6.86 0.16 13.86
CA ALA A 141 -5.52 -0.34 13.55
C ALA A 141 -4.57 0.79 13.10
N TYR A 142 -5.06 1.75 12.33
CA TYR A 142 -4.28 2.94 11.97
C TYR A 142 -3.94 3.79 13.20
N GLN A 143 -4.90 4.04 14.09
CA GLN A 143 -4.69 4.81 15.32
C GLN A 143 -3.75 4.10 16.31
N PHE A 144 -3.89 2.78 16.47
CA PHE A 144 -3.05 1.95 17.35
C PHE A 144 -1.61 1.85 16.86
N SER A 145 -1.42 1.81 15.53
CA SER A 145 -0.08 1.83 14.91
C SER A 145 0.57 3.22 14.88
N ARG A 146 0.03 4.24 15.56
CA ARG A 146 0.65 5.57 15.75
C ARG A 146 1.74 5.59 16.83
N GLU A 147 1.97 4.48 17.54
CA GLU A 147 2.95 4.39 18.65
C GLU A 147 4.44 4.23 18.22
N GLY A 148 4.81 4.41 16.94
CA GLY A 148 6.22 4.35 16.46
C GLY A 148 6.59 5.46 15.46
N THR A 149 7.86 5.88 15.39
CA THR A 149 8.24 7.22 14.87
C THR A 149 8.58 7.34 13.38
N LEU A 150 9.34 6.41 12.77
CA LEU A 150 9.88 6.59 11.40
C LEU A 150 8.97 6.04 10.29
N ILE A 151 8.33 4.88 10.52
CA ILE A 151 7.32 4.31 9.59
C ILE A 151 6.07 5.21 9.54
N ARG A 152 5.79 5.91 10.65
CA ARG A 152 4.72 6.90 10.80
C ARG A 152 4.88 8.08 9.85
N GLU A 153 6.04 8.72 9.80
CA GLU A 153 6.24 9.92 8.97
C GLU A 153 6.11 9.63 7.46
N ALA A 154 6.61 8.48 7.02
CA ALA A 154 6.47 8.04 5.63
C ALA A 154 5.01 7.66 5.27
N ARG A 155 4.28 7.06 6.21
CA ARG A 155 2.87 6.66 6.04
C ARG A 155 1.92 7.86 6.06
N ASP A 156 2.11 8.79 6.99
CA ASP A 156 1.22 9.94 7.20
C ASP A 156 1.26 10.90 5.99
N LEU A 157 2.43 11.03 5.34
CA LEU A 157 2.57 11.76 4.07
C LEU A 157 1.82 11.12 2.89
N MET A 158 1.55 9.82 2.92
CA MET A 158 0.90 9.07 1.82
C MET A 158 -0.59 8.79 2.06
N ASN A 159 -1.07 8.80 3.32
CA ASN A 159 -2.39 8.28 3.69
C ASN A 159 -3.33 9.24 4.45
N SER A 160 -2.90 10.45 4.82
CA SER A 160 -3.69 11.35 5.68
C SER A 160 -5.11 11.65 5.16
N ASN A 161 -5.25 11.85 3.85
CA ASN A 161 -6.53 12.19 3.22
C ASN A 161 -7.51 10.99 3.18
N ILE A 162 -7.01 9.75 3.14
CA ILE A 162 -7.87 8.55 3.09
C ILE A 162 -8.40 8.22 4.48
N ILE A 163 -7.56 8.32 5.52
CA ILE A 163 -8.00 8.08 6.91
C ILE A 163 -9.02 9.11 7.35
N GLN A 164 -8.82 10.39 7.03
CA GLN A 164 -9.79 11.44 7.36
C GLN A 164 -11.17 11.14 6.75
N LYS A 165 -11.21 10.75 5.47
CA LYS A 165 -12.47 10.36 4.81
C LYS A 165 -13.08 9.07 5.37
N LEU A 166 -12.27 8.16 5.90
CA LEU A 166 -12.76 6.97 6.60
C LEU A 166 -13.38 7.32 7.97
N GLU A 167 -12.82 8.30 8.68
CA GLU A 167 -13.42 8.80 9.92
C GLU A 167 -14.76 9.50 9.68
N GLU A 168 -14.92 10.24 8.57
CA GLU A 168 -16.19 10.83 8.14
C GLU A 168 -17.27 9.79 7.81
N LEU A 169 -16.87 8.58 7.36
CA LEU A 169 -17.79 7.47 7.09
C LEU A 169 -18.09 6.59 8.31
N ARG A 170 -17.34 6.76 9.41
CA ARG A 170 -17.55 6.05 10.69
C ARG A 170 -18.67 6.67 11.52
N SER A 171 -18.90 7.99 11.39
CA SER A 171 -19.90 8.78 12.13
C SER A 171 -21.30 8.65 11.55
#